data_AF-A0A1Q6CM96-F1
#
_entry.id   AF-A0A1Q6CM96-F1
#
_cell.length_a   1.000
_cell.length_b   1.000
_cell.length_c   1.000
_cell.angle_alpha   90.00
_cell.angle_beta   90.00
_cell.angle_gamma   90.00
#
_symmetry.space_group_name_H-M   'P 1'
#
loop_
_entity.id
_entity.type
_entity.pdbx_description
1 polymer ?
#
loop_
_entity_poly.entity_id
_entity_poly.type
_entity_poly.pdbx_seq_one_letter_code
_entity_poly.pdbx_strand_id
1 'polypeptide(L)'
;MLNFPYPYEDELVYSVLARASAHFCSFSHKGWLELTLKNRCAIATIEFPSHLDELAKLFFMGQVSATQLIYQNTLFPLYAPFIPEDKRNACIEWMRGKANGGPHLATGWAASRIPKINTIRYCPMCFNEQKESYWQRKHQVVGLSTCEKHNCHLESLDHFNHKRHRHELYPASRHLQSFAITLEKNAIDERLDSVIETLLDRPEFPSASFQQWTNFYHHLIEDCRCNKGKYCCYEALKERVLAKWPKSWLLDNNLFDFSNEHSWLHCISRKHRKSFSYLEHIVLLTSLYDNPLDINEVLHEVSEEREISKYSQPSHAVFQPSEATDRAKSNWLTSVIKIGAKLSRKRLGGLYMWLYRNHHDWLVNVNQKYKRDINNKTHRVCWDARDLSTVKQLISIRNEAEFDINLPRQSKLWFIQQLNNKATVEKRLAKLPLTSMFLDRYQETVEEYQIRRLTRTLFEYSPRKPPIWRLLRESGLSDERITAQAKEFIKCIL
;
A
#
# COMPACT_ATOMS: atom_id res chain seq x y z
N MET A 1 24.11 13.64 21.07
CA MET A 1 24.93 12.48 20.65
C MET A 1 26.09 13.05 19.88
N LEU A 2 27.34 12.88 20.35
CA LEU A 2 28.51 13.43 19.66
C LEU A 2 28.87 12.53 18.48
N ASN A 3 29.33 13.11 17.37
CA ASN A 3 29.78 12.40 16.16
C ASN A 3 28.73 11.51 15.47
N PHE A 4 27.47 11.96 15.40
CA PHE A 4 26.49 11.28 14.54
C PHE A 4 26.93 11.40 13.07
N PRO A 5 26.96 10.30 12.28
CA PRO A 5 27.48 10.34 10.92
C PRO A 5 26.58 11.17 10.00
N TYR A 6 27.18 12.01 9.16
CA TYR A 6 26.45 12.75 8.13
C TYR A 6 26.03 11.83 6.98
N PRO A 7 24.91 12.12 6.30
CA PRO A 7 24.49 11.38 5.11
C PRO A 7 25.52 11.54 3.99
N TYR A 8 25.87 10.44 3.32
CA TYR A 8 26.61 10.47 2.05
C TYR A 8 25.69 10.86 0.88
N GLU A 9 26.31 11.19 -0.25
CA GLU A 9 25.60 11.39 -1.51
C GLU A 9 24.84 10.13 -1.92
N ASP A 10 23.58 10.33 -2.33
CA ASP A 10 22.60 9.29 -2.63
C ASP A 10 22.36 8.27 -1.49
N GLU A 11 22.72 8.57 -0.25
CA GLU A 11 22.47 7.67 0.90
C GLU A 11 21.02 7.78 1.40
N LEU A 12 20.38 6.65 1.66
CA LEU A 12 19.06 6.62 2.31
C LEU A 12 19.13 7.05 3.78
N VAL A 13 18.10 7.75 4.29
CA VAL A 13 17.90 7.95 5.74
C VAL A 13 17.89 6.61 6.49
N TYR A 14 17.30 5.57 5.89
CA TYR A 14 17.37 4.20 6.40
C TYR A 14 18.83 3.75 6.61
N SER A 15 19.68 3.99 5.61
CA SER A 15 21.11 3.65 5.66
C SER A 15 21.85 4.47 6.71
N VAL A 16 21.63 5.79 6.78
CA VAL A 16 22.25 6.67 7.79
C VAL A 16 21.98 6.14 9.20
N LEU A 17 20.72 5.82 9.50
CA LEU A 17 20.32 5.27 10.79
C LEU A 17 20.94 3.88 11.04
N ALA A 18 21.02 3.03 10.02
CA ALA A 18 21.61 1.71 10.12
C ALA A 18 23.12 1.77 10.37
N ARG A 19 23.84 2.58 9.61
CA ARG A 19 25.28 2.83 9.71
C ARG A 19 25.65 3.45 11.04
N ALA A 20 24.90 4.46 11.48
CA ALA A 20 25.04 5.02 12.82
C ALA A 20 24.81 3.95 13.90
N SER A 21 23.84 3.05 13.76
CA SER A 21 23.63 1.98 14.75
C SER A 21 24.85 1.06 14.89
N ALA A 22 25.60 0.83 13.80
CA ALA A 22 26.85 0.08 13.83
C ALA A 22 27.97 0.88 14.52
N HIS A 23 28.12 2.18 14.23
CA HIS A 23 29.11 3.06 14.87
C HIS A 23 28.95 3.12 16.38
N PHE A 24 27.71 3.25 16.85
CA PHE A 24 27.39 3.33 18.27
C PHE A 24 27.19 1.95 18.93
N CYS A 25 27.48 0.85 18.23
CA CYS A 25 27.34 -0.53 18.72
C CYS A 25 25.97 -0.80 19.37
N SER A 26 24.89 -0.34 18.73
CA SER A 26 23.54 -0.49 19.29
C SER A 26 22.97 -1.88 19.02
N PHE A 27 22.56 -2.57 20.09
CA PHE A 27 21.96 -3.91 20.03
C PHE A 27 20.42 -3.92 20.13
N SER A 28 19.80 -2.78 20.49
CA SER A 28 18.36 -2.66 20.64
C SER A 28 17.77 -1.78 19.55
N HIS A 29 17.09 -2.38 18.57
CA HIS A 29 16.45 -1.64 17.47
C HIS A 29 15.48 -0.57 17.98
N LYS A 30 14.63 -0.91 18.96
CA LYS A 30 13.69 0.06 19.53
C LYS A 30 14.36 1.14 20.37
N GLY A 31 15.40 0.76 21.14
CA GLY A 31 16.18 1.73 21.91
C GLY A 31 16.94 2.69 21.00
N TRP A 32 17.45 2.20 19.88
CA TRP A 32 18.09 3.01 18.84
C TRP A 32 17.13 4.05 18.27
N LEU A 33 15.92 3.64 17.86
CA LEU A 33 14.89 4.56 17.36
C LEU A 33 14.39 5.55 18.42
N GLU A 34 14.32 5.14 19.69
CA GLU A 34 14.00 6.05 20.79
C GLU A 34 15.09 7.11 20.99
N LEU A 35 16.35 6.72 20.83
CA LEU A 35 17.49 7.62 20.98
C LEU A 35 17.57 8.62 19.81
N THR A 36 17.39 8.16 18.58
CA THR A 36 17.59 8.95 17.36
C THR A 36 16.35 9.67 16.87
N LEU A 37 15.18 9.03 16.94
CA LEU A 37 13.91 9.56 16.41
C LEU A 37 12.94 9.99 17.51
N LYS A 38 13.32 9.86 18.79
CA LYS A 38 12.43 10.07 19.95
C LYS A 38 11.13 9.26 19.88
N ASN A 39 11.17 8.11 19.19
CA ASN A 39 10.03 7.24 19.05
C ASN A 39 10.44 5.76 18.92
N ARG A 40 10.20 4.99 20.00
CA ARG A 40 10.44 3.54 20.06
C ARG A 40 9.55 2.69 19.14
N CYS A 41 8.50 3.27 18.56
CA CYS A 41 7.53 2.61 17.68
C CYS A 41 7.68 3.04 16.21
N ALA A 42 8.66 3.89 15.87
CA ALA A 42 8.95 4.24 14.49
C ALA A 42 9.24 2.97 13.66
N ILE A 43 8.80 2.97 12.41
CA ILE A 43 9.01 1.85 11.47
C ILE A 43 10.22 2.20 10.60
N ALA A 44 11.10 1.22 10.39
CA ALA A 44 12.27 1.36 9.52
C ALA A 44 11.85 1.18 8.04
N THR A 45 11.18 2.20 7.48
CA THR A 45 10.79 2.26 6.05
C THR A 45 11.91 2.89 5.22
N ILE A 46 12.05 2.45 3.97
CA ILE A 46 12.99 2.99 2.98
C ILE A 46 12.41 4.25 2.33
N GLU A 47 11.12 4.23 2.03
CA GLU A 47 10.47 5.22 1.16
C GLU A 47 10.15 6.50 1.91
N PHE A 48 9.42 6.38 3.03
CA PHE A 48 8.82 7.52 3.72
C PHE A 48 9.06 7.47 5.24
N PRO A 49 10.31 7.60 5.72
CA PRO A 49 10.61 7.66 7.14
C PRO A 49 9.94 8.86 7.82
N SER A 50 9.69 8.72 9.12
CA SER A 50 9.07 9.75 9.96
C SER A 50 10.01 10.21 11.08
N HIS A 51 9.65 11.29 11.77
CA HIS A 51 10.44 11.92 12.83
C HIS A 51 11.76 12.54 12.36
N LEU A 52 11.80 13.04 11.13
CA LEU A 52 13.00 13.61 10.55
C LEU A 52 13.41 14.93 11.21
N ASP A 53 12.50 15.67 11.85
CA ASP A 53 12.86 16.85 12.67
C ASP A 53 13.72 16.44 13.88
N GLU A 54 13.48 15.28 14.48
CA GLU A 54 14.30 14.79 15.61
C GLU A 54 15.65 14.26 15.13
N LEU A 55 15.66 13.58 13.98
CA LEU A 55 16.90 13.13 13.35
C LEU A 55 17.80 14.31 12.95
N ALA A 56 17.21 15.36 12.36
CA ALA A 56 17.93 16.56 11.94
C ALA A 56 18.72 17.23 13.08
N LYS A 57 18.18 17.20 14.31
CA LYS A 57 18.85 17.74 15.51
C LYS A 57 20.12 16.98 15.92
N LEU A 58 20.33 15.76 15.42
CA LEU A 58 21.52 14.97 15.74
C LEU A 58 22.76 15.39 14.94
N PHE A 59 22.57 16.03 13.78
CA PHE A 59 23.69 16.52 12.97
C PHE A 59 24.24 17.81 13.58
N PHE A 60 25.56 17.82 13.80
CA PHE A 60 26.26 18.95 14.43
C PHE A 60 26.08 20.23 13.60
N MET A 61 26.00 21.39 14.26
CA MET A 61 25.75 22.71 13.65
C MET A 61 24.42 22.89 12.89
N GLY A 62 23.49 21.93 12.90
CA GLY A 62 22.16 22.11 12.28
C GLY A 62 22.18 22.33 10.76
N GLN A 63 23.24 21.91 10.07
CA GLN A 63 23.40 22.10 8.62
C GLN A 63 22.45 21.25 7.78
N VAL A 64 21.84 20.23 8.38
CA VAL A 64 20.92 19.30 7.70
C VAL A 64 19.53 19.44 8.30
N SER A 65 18.61 19.98 7.52
CA SER A 65 17.19 20.12 7.86
C SER A 65 16.40 18.85 7.51
N ALA A 66 15.22 18.68 8.14
CA ALA A 66 14.33 17.58 7.83
C ALA A 66 13.87 17.60 6.36
N THR A 67 13.58 18.78 5.80
CA THR A 67 13.21 18.93 4.38
C THR A 67 14.34 18.51 3.46
N GLN A 68 15.59 18.87 3.76
CA GLN A 68 16.75 18.38 3.00
C GLN A 68 16.84 16.85 3.06
N LEU A 69 16.70 16.23 4.23
CA LEU A 69 16.68 14.77 4.35
C LEU A 69 15.56 14.13 3.51
N ILE A 70 14.36 14.73 3.51
CA ILE A 70 13.22 14.24 2.73
C ILE A 70 13.58 14.18 1.25
N TYR A 71 14.14 15.25 0.69
CA TYR A 71 14.41 15.31 -0.76
C TYR A 71 15.72 14.62 -1.15
N GLN A 72 16.77 14.72 -0.34
CA GLN A 72 18.11 14.23 -0.70
C GLN A 72 18.39 12.81 -0.21
N ASN A 73 17.64 12.31 0.77
CA ASN A 73 17.94 11.04 1.44
C ASN A 73 16.72 10.08 1.52
N THR A 74 15.63 10.34 0.80
CA THR A 74 14.48 9.41 0.70
C THR A 74 14.01 9.22 -0.74
N LEU A 75 13.05 8.32 -0.96
CA LEU A 75 12.40 8.14 -2.26
C LEU A 75 11.22 9.09 -2.49
N PHE A 76 10.92 10.00 -1.56
CA PHE A 76 9.83 10.97 -1.69
C PHE A 76 9.83 11.79 -2.99
N PRO A 77 10.97 12.28 -3.51
CA PRO A 77 11.01 13.05 -4.75
C PRO A 77 10.41 12.32 -5.96
N LEU A 78 10.47 10.98 -5.98
CA LEU A 78 9.84 10.20 -7.06
C LEU A 78 8.32 10.34 -7.06
N TYR A 79 7.70 10.55 -5.89
CA TYR A 79 6.24 10.58 -5.77
C TYR A 79 5.69 12.02 -5.72
N ALA A 80 6.48 12.96 -5.22
CA ALA A 80 6.05 14.33 -4.94
C ALA A 80 5.42 15.07 -6.15
N PRO A 81 5.96 14.99 -7.38
CA PRO A 81 5.40 15.71 -8.53
C PRO A 81 4.05 15.17 -9.02
N PHE A 82 3.74 13.90 -8.69
CA PHE A 82 2.57 13.19 -9.19
C PHE A 82 1.39 13.19 -8.21
N ILE A 83 1.51 13.93 -7.10
CA ILE A 83 0.45 14.14 -6.13
C ILE A 83 0.10 15.63 -6.01
N PRO A 84 -1.17 15.98 -5.73
CA PRO A 84 -1.57 17.35 -5.49
C PRO A 84 -0.77 18.04 -4.37
N GLU A 85 -0.59 19.35 -4.52
CA GLU A 85 0.13 20.24 -3.59
C GLU A 85 -0.24 20.03 -2.11
N ASP A 86 -1.53 19.96 -1.79
CA ASP A 86 -2.03 19.75 -0.43
C ASP A 86 -1.56 18.41 0.15
N LYS A 87 -1.51 17.37 -0.69
CA LYS A 87 -1.00 16.05 -0.30
C LYS A 87 0.51 16.04 -0.19
N ARG A 88 1.24 16.75 -1.05
CA ARG A 88 2.71 16.87 -0.95
C ARG A 88 3.09 17.51 0.39
N ASN A 89 2.48 18.65 0.69
CA ASN A 89 2.74 19.38 1.94
C ASN A 89 2.36 18.54 3.17
N ALA A 90 1.23 17.82 3.13
CA ALA A 90 0.88 16.89 4.20
C ALA A 90 1.91 15.75 4.37
N CYS A 91 2.46 15.22 3.27
CA CYS A 91 3.52 14.20 3.34
C CYS A 91 4.79 14.74 4.01
N ILE A 92 5.21 15.94 3.66
CA ILE A 92 6.39 16.58 4.27
C ILE A 92 6.18 16.72 5.78
N GLU A 93 5.03 17.26 6.22
CA GLU A 93 4.73 17.41 7.65
C GLU A 93 4.67 16.07 8.40
N TRP A 94 4.10 15.04 7.77
CA TRP A 94 4.08 13.69 8.35
C TRP A 94 5.47 13.05 8.45
N MET A 95 6.35 13.26 7.47
CA MET A 95 7.72 12.76 7.49
C MET A 95 8.58 13.52 8.50
N ARG A 96 8.38 14.84 8.64
CA ARG A 96 9.01 15.65 9.70
C ARG A 96 8.62 15.19 11.10
N GLY A 97 7.33 14.96 11.31
CA GLY A 97 6.75 14.54 12.58
C GLY A 97 6.29 13.09 12.62
N LYS A 98 5.01 12.87 12.96
CA LYS A 98 4.39 11.54 13.08
C LYS A 98 3.62 11.20 11.81
N ALA A 99 4.02 10.13 11.12
CA ALA A 99 3.40 9.74 9.87
C ALA A 99 2.11 8.92 10.01
N ASN A 100 2.06 7.94 10.92
CA ASN A 100 0.94 6.99 11.07
C ASN A 100 0.47 6.35 9.74
N GLY A 101 1.37 6.20 8.75
CA GLY A 101 1.05 5.69 7.41
C GLY A 101 0.44 6.72 6.44
N GLY A 102 0.28 7.98 6.85
CA GLY A 102 -0.24 9.08 6.02
C GLY A 102 0.47 9.24 4.68
N PRO A 103 1.83 9.34 4.63
CA PRO A 103 2.57 9.49 3.38
C PRO A 103 2.31 8.34 2.40
N HIS A 104 2.22 7.10 2.90
CA HIS A 104 1.98 5.91 2.06
C HIS A 104 0.58 5.94 1.43
N LEU A 105 -0.41 6.52 2.11
CA LEU A 105 -1.77 6.68 1.57
C LEU A 105 -1.86 7.85 0.59
N ALA A 106 -1.27 8.99 0.93
CA ALA A 106 -1.36 10.22 0.13
C ALA A 106 -0.60 10.14 -1.20
N THR A 107 0.59 9.53 -1.19
CA THR A 107 1.38 9.22 -2.39
C THR A 107 0.73 8.18 -3.31
N GLY A 108 -0.31 7.49 -2.83
CA GLY A 108 -0.90 6.36 -3.54
C GLY A 108 -0.06 5.08 -3.44
N TRP A 109 1.09 5.09 -2.74
CA TRP A 109 1.94 3.92 -2.57
C TRP A 109 1.16 2.73 -2.01
N ALA A 110 0.35 2.89 -0.97
CA ALA A 110 -0.39 1.79 -0.34
C ALA A 110 -1.37 1.09 -1.29
N ALA A 111 -1.92 1.83 -2.26
CA ALA A 111 -2.83 1.31 -3.29
C ALA A 111 -2.12 1.05 -4.63
N SER A 112 -0.81 1.34 -4.72
CA SER A 112 -0.01 1.17 -5.94
C SER A 112 0.15 -0.30 -6.26
N ARG A 113 0.09 -0.60 -7.56
CA ARG A 113 0.27 -1.93 -8.13
C ARG A 113 1.74 -2.31 -8.30
N ILE A 114 2.63 -1.32 -8.34
CA ILE A 114 4.08 -1.54 -8.42
C ILE A 114 4.52 -2.50 -7.30
N PRO A 115 5.42 -3.46 -7.60
CA PRO A 115 6.03 -4.33 -6.60
C PRO A 115 6.47 -3.55 -5.35
N LYS A 116 6.21 -4.13 -4.18
CA LYS A 116 6.67 -3.53 -2.92
C LYS A 116 8.15 -3.83 -2.72
N ILE A 117 8.88 -2.82 -2.24
CA ILE A 117 10.28 -2.98 -1.86
C ILE A 117 10.30 -3.89 -0.63
N ASN A 118 10.67 -5.14 -0.87
CA ASN A 118 10.71 -6.20 0.14
C ASN A 118 12.13 -6.72 0.35
N THR A 119 13.10 -6.22 -0.41
CA THR A 119 14.53 -6.55 -0.32
C THR A 119 15.31 -5.25 -0.42
N ILE A 120 16.50 -5.21 0.17
CA ILE A 120 17.44 -4.12 -0.08
C ILE A 120 18.29 -4.53 -1.27
N ARG A 121 18.37 -3.65 -2.27
CA ARG A 121 19.17 -3.88 -3.48
C ARG A 121 20.46 -3.10 -3.47
N TYR A 122 21.50 -3.62 -4.11
CA TYR A 122 22.78 -2.92 -4.20
C TYR A 122 23.59 -3.41 -5.40
N CYS A 123 24.49 -2.55 -5.87
CA CYS A 123 25.52 -2.89 -6.83
C CYS A 123 26.78 -3.35 -6.07
N PRO A 124 27.30 -4.57 -6.31
CA PRO A 124 28.54 -5.04 -5.67
C PRO A 124 29.76 -4.15 -5.94
N MET A 125 29.82 -3.53 -7.12
CA MET A 125 30.92 -2.64 -7.51
C MET A 125 30.82 -1.29 -6.78
N CYS A 126 29.65 -0.63 -6.75
CA CYS A 126 29.43 0.56 -5.92
C CYS A 126 29.80 0.29 -4.47
N PHE A 127 29.42 -0.87 -3.94
CA PHE A 127 29.69 -1.26 -2.57
C PHE A 127 31.20 -1.33 -2.25
N ASN A 128 32.01 -1.82 -3.21
CA ASN A 128 33.47 -1.91 -3.08
C ASN A 128 34.18 -0.55 -3.24
N GLU A 129 33.60 0.37 -4.01
CA GLU A 129 34.14 1.73 -4.20
C GLU A 129 33.86 2.65 -3.00
N GLN A 130 32.83 2.35 -2.22
CA GLN A 130 32.47 3.08 -1.02
C GLN A 130 33.53 2.90 0.07
N LYS A 131 34.11 4.01 0.56
CA LYS A 131 35.04 4.00 1.71
C LYS A 131 34.40 3.44 2.98
N GLU A 132 33.12 3.75 3.17
CA GLU A 132 32.27 3.25 4.23
C GLU A 132 30.98 2.78 3.56
N SER A 133 30.62 1.51 3.72
CA SER A 133 29.48 0.94 2.98
C SER A 133 28.14 1.53 3.42
N TYR A 134 27.27 1.85 2.46
CA TYR A 134 25.94 2.39 2.68
C TYR A 134 24.94 1.99 1.59
N TRP A 135 23.64 2.02 1.92
CA TRP A 135 22.57 1.72 0.97
C TRP A 135 22.18 2.98 0.18
N GLN A 136 22.37 2.91 -1.14
CA GLN A 136 22.03 3.98 -2.08
C GLN A 136 20.52 4.02 -2.36
N ARG A 137 19.97 5.22 -2.57
CA ARG A 137 18.56 5.44 -2.91
C ARG A 137 18.24 4.89 -4.29
N LYS A 138 19.07 5.21 -5.29
CA LYS A 138 18.84 4.85 -6.71
C LYS A 138 18.66 3.34 -6.90
N HIS A 139 19.42 2.53 -6.18
CA HIS A 139 19.30 1.07 -6.20
C HIS A 139 17.95 0.53 -5.66
N GLN A 140 17.20 1.31 -4.87
CA GLN A 140 15.90 0.88 -4.34
C GLN A 140 14.72 1.25 -5.25
N VAL A 141 14.95 1.96 -6.36
CA VAL A 141 13.88 2.39 -7.27
C VAL A 141 13.31 1.21 -8.04
N VAL A 142 11.99 1.03 -7.97
CA VAL A 142 11.30 -0.05 -8.68
C VAL A 142 11.21 0.30 -10.16
N GLY A 143 11.51 -0.66 -11.03
CA GLY A 143 11.61 -0.45 -12.47
C GLY A 143 13.05 -0.51 -12.99
N LEU A 144 14.05 -0.29 -12.11
CA LEU A 144 15.47 -0.51 -12.40
C LEU A 144 15.93 -1.87 -11.88
N SER A 145 16.67 -2.59 -12.70
CA SER A 145 17.27 -3.90 -12.41
C SER A 145 18.80 -3.88 -12.46
N THR A 146 19.39 -2.89 -13.15
CA THR A 146 20.83 -2.72 -13.30
C THR A 146 21.34 -1.42 -12.69
N CYS A 147 22.60 -1.40 -12.28
CA CYS A 147 23.32 -0.18 -11.92
C CYS A 147 23.86 0.50 -13.17
N GLU A 148 23.49 1.76 -13.41
CA GLU A 148 23.91 2.53 -14.59
C GLU A 148 25.42 2.83 -14.57
N LYS A 149 25.98 3.19 -13.40
CA LYS A 149 27.43 3.42 -13.22
C LYS A 149 28.30 2.23 -13.63
N HIS A 150 27.87 1.01 -13.30
CA HIS A 150 28.68 -0.20 -13.45
C HIS A 150 28.18 -1.18 -14.51
N ASN A 151 27.00 -0.95 -15.08
CA ASN A 151 26.34 -1.84 -16.05
C ASN A 151 26.29 -3.29 -15.54
N CYS A 152 25.82 -3.47 -14.31
CA CYS A 152 25.71 -4.78 -13.68
C CYS A 152 24.35 -4.94 -13.00
N HIS A 153 23.93 -6.19 -12.82
CA HIS A 153 22.70 -6.53 -12.11
C HIS A 153 22.73 -6.02 -10.65
N LEU A 154 21.58 -5.55 -10.16
CA LEU A 154 21.39 -5.18 -8.75
C LEU A 154 21.05 -6.41 -7.92
N GLU A 155 21.96 -6.80 -7.04
CA GLU A 155 21.77 -7.92 -6.13
C GLU A 155 20.76 -7.56 -5.03
N SER A 156 19.95 -8.53 -4.60
CA SER A 156 18.92 -8.35 -3.56
C SER A 156 19.29 -9.06 -2.26
N LEU A 157 19.01 -8.41 -1.13
CA LEU A 157 19.13 -8.98 0.21
C LEU A 157 17.73 -9.22 0.80
N ASP A 158 17.41 -10.49 1.00
CA ASP A 158 16.13 -10.98 1.52
C ASP A 158 15.92 -10.70 3.03
N HIS A 159 16.87 -10.03 3.69
CA HIS A 159 16.77 -9.71 5.13
C HIS A 159 15.71 -8.64 5.42
N PHE A 160 15.23 -7.94 4.40
CA PHE A 160 14.17 -6.95 4.54
C PHE A 160 12.81 -7.70 4.63
N ASN A 161 12.02 -7.38 5.67
CA ASN A 161 10.59 -7.70 5.71
C ASN A 161 10.09 -9.07 6.23
N HIS A 162 10.78 -9.70 7.20
CA HIS A 162 10.03 -10.56 8.13
C HIS A 162 9.19 -9.68 9.06
N LYS A 163 7.86 -9.87 9.13
CA LYS A 163 6.91 -9.16 10.04
C LYS A 163 7.37 -9.09 11.52
N ARG A 164 8.35 -9.92 11.90
CA ARG A 164 9.01 -9.95 13.21
C ARG A 164 9.98 -8.76 13.44
N HIS A 165 10.47 -8.09 12.39
CA HIS A 165 11.60 -7.14 12.44
C HIS A 165 11.29 -5.75 11.85
N ARG A 166 10.06 -5.24 11.95
CA ARG A 166 9.65 -3.94 11.35
C ARG A 166 10.34 -2.68 11.91
N HIS A 167 11.16 -2.84 12.95
CA HIS A 167 11.95 -1.76 13.57
C HIS A 167 13.45 -1.92 13.28
N GLU A 168 13.85 -3.00 12.60
CA GLU A 168 15.24 -3.33 12.37
C GLU A 168 15.82 -2.53 11.20
N LEU A 169 17.00 -1.98 11.44
CA LEU A 169 17.82 -1.27 10.47
C LEU A 169 19.03 -2.14 10.21
N TYR A 170 19.20 -2.60 8.96
CA TYR A 170 20.29 -3.49 8.59
C TYR A 170 21.48 -2.67 8.09
N PRO A 171 22.61 -2.60 8.83
CA PRO A 171 23.77 -1.82 8.40
C PRO A 171 24.48 -2.51 7.25
N ALA A 172 24.83 -1.74 6.21
CA ALA A 172 25.59 -2.22 5.06
C ALA A 172 26.91 -2.90 5.47
N SER A 173 27.61 -2.38 6.49
CA SER A 173 28.85 -2.98 7.00
C SER A 173 28.73 -4.42 7.51
N ARG A 174 27.52 -4.92 7.80
CA ARG A 174 27.29 -6.34 8.18
C ARG A 174 27.19 -7.28 7.00
N HIS A 175 27.13 -6.72 5.79
CA HIS A 175 27.07 -7.48 4.56
C HIS A 175 28.45 -8.01 4.20
N LEU A 176 28.68 -9.30 4.48
CA LEU A 176 29.99 -9.96 4.36
C LEU A 176 29.97 -11.00 3.23
N GLN A 177 29.75 -10.58 1.98
CA GLN A 177 29.81 -11.52 0.86
C GLN A 177 30.60 -10.96 -0.34
N SER A 178 31.41 -11.85 -0.90
CA SER A 178 32.00 -11.72 -2.23
C SER A 178 30.96 -12.19 -3.24
N PHE A 179 30.53 -11.30 -4.13
CA PHE A 179 29.53 -11.62 -5.16
C PHE A 179 30.20 -11.86 -6.50
N ALA A 180 29.65 -12.83 -7.23
CA ALA A 180 29.88 -12.90 -8.66
C ALA A 180 29.21 -11.69 -9.31
N ILE A 181 29.99 -10.83 -9.94
CA ILE A 181 29.47 -9.65 -10.64
C ILE A 181 28.83 -10.15 -11.94
N THR A 182 27.52 -9.95 -12.07
CA THR A 182 26.80 -10.19 -13.32
C THR A 182 26.73 -8.89 -14.11
N LEU A 183 27.58 -8.76 -15.13
CA LEU A 183 27.51 -7.63 -16.05
C LEU A 183 26.25 -7.75 -16.92
N GLU A 184 25.43 -6.72 -16.91
CA GLU A 184 24.14 -6.68 -17.59
C GLU A 184 23.89 -5.25 -18.03
N LYS A 185 23.65 -5.07 -19.34
CA LYS A 185 23.16 -3.81 -19.90
C LYS A 185 21.70 -3.96 -20.25
N ASN A 186 20.88 -3.07 -19.71
CA ASN A 186 19.45 -3.07 -19.95
C ASN A 186 19.05 -1.71 -20.54
N ALA A 187 18.74 -1.68 -21.83
CA ALA A 187 18.34 -0.46 -22.54
C ALA A 187 17.07 0.20 -21.97
N ILE A 188 16.21 -0.58 -21.28
CA ILE A 188 15.03 -0.03 -20.59
C ILE A 188 15.49 0.75 -19.36
N ASP A 189 16.42 0.18 -18.60
CA ASP A 189 16.96 0.81 -17.40
C ASP A 189 17.74 2.07 -17.77
N GLU A 190 18.58 2.02 -18.81
CA GLU A 190 19.28 3.21 -19.35
C GLU A 190 18.31 4.37 -19.68
N ARG A 191 17.13 4.05 -20.25
CA ARG A 191 16.10 5.06 -20.55
C ARG A 191 15.39 5.59 -19.31
N LEU A 192 15.18 4.73 -18.31
CA LEU A 192 14.54 5.12 -17.04
C LEU A 192 15.47 5.92 -16.16
N ASP A 193 16.76 5.61 -16.20
CA ASP A 193 17.76 6.08 -15.26
C ASP A 193 17.85 7.61 -15.24
N SER A 194 17.96 8.25 -16.41
CA SER A 194 18.01 9.71 -16.53
C SER A 194 16.76 10.40 -15.97
N VAL A 195 15.58 9.83 -16.19
CA VAL A 195 14.31 10.36 -15.68
C VAL A 195 14.24 10.20 -14.15
N ILE A 196 14.67 9.06 -13.64
CA ILE A 196 14.68 8.75 -12.20
C ILE A 196 15.68 9.63 -11.47
N GLU A 197 16.89 9.81 -12.00
CA GLU A 197 17.92 10.68 -11.45
C GLU A 197 17.45 12.13 -11.39
N THR A 198 16.89 12.63 -12.50
CA THR A 198 16.30 13.97 -12.56
C THR A 198 15.21 14.17 -11.50
N LEU A 199 14.36 13.16 -11.26
CA LEU A 199 13.33 13.22 -10.22
C LEU A 199 13.91 13.17 -8.80
N LEU A 200 14.94 12.34 -8.56
CA LEU A 200 15.58 12.17 -7.25
C LEU A 200 16.41 13.37 -6.81
N ASP A 201 16.99 14.11 -7.76
CA ASP A 201 17.83 15.28 -7.50
C ASP A 201 17.06 16.60 -7.54
N ARG A 202 15.77 16.55 -7.89
CA ARG A 202 14.94 17.73 -7.97
C ARG A 202 14.77 18.38 -6.58
N PRO A 203 14.94 19.71 -6.47
CA PRO A 203 14.63 20.42 -5.24
C PRO A 203 13.12 20.45 -4.96
N GLU A 204 12.75 20.94 -3.77
CA GLU A 204 11.36 21.19 -3.43
C GLU A 204 10.69 22.12 -4.45
N PHE A 205 9.57 21.68 -5.02
CA PHE A 205 8.83 22.43 -6.02
C PHE A 205 7.32 22.16 -5.90
N PRO A 206 6.45 23.16 -6.18
CA PRO A 206 5.00 22.98 -6.22
C PRO A 206 4.55 21.83 -7.12
N SER A 207 3.51 21.10 -6.71
CA SER A 207 3.03 19.92 -7.41
C SER A 207 1.71 20.24 -8.10
N ALA A 208 1.59 19.79 -9.34
CA ALA A 208 0.38 20.00 -10.10
C ALA A 208 -0.83 19.26 -9.52
N SER A 209 -2.02 19.83 -9.72
CA SER A 209 -3.26 19.22 -9.28
C SER A 209 -3.69 18.05 -10.17
N PHE A 210 -4.63 17.24 -9.69
CA PHE A 210 -5.24 16.20 -10.52
C PHE A 210 -5.96 16.76 -11.75
N GLN A 211 -6.47 17.99 -11.70
CA GLN A 211 -7.12 18.59 -12.85
C GLN A 211 -6.10 18.97 -13.91
N GLN A 212 -4.95 19.49 -13.50
CA GLN A 212 -3.82 19.80 -14.38
C GLN A 212 -3.29 18.54 -15.07
N TRP A 213 -2.97 17.49 -14.31
CA TRP A 213 -2.60 16.19 -14.89
C TRP A 213 -3.66 15.61 -15.83
N THR A 214 -4.94 15.78 -15.49
CA THR A 214 -6.04 15.35 -16.37
C THR A 214 -6.02 16.10 -17.70
N ASN A 215 -5.89 17.42 -17.68
CA ASN A 215 -5.87 18.23 -18.91
C ASN A 215 -4.64 17.91 -19.76
N PHE A 216 -3.47 17.86 -19.12
CA PHE A 216 -2.22 17.54 -19.79
C PHE A 216 -2.30 16.21 -20.55
N TYR A 217 -2.72 15.12 -19.89
CA TYR A 217 -2.86 13.84 -20.57
C TYR A 217 -3.94 13.87 -21.66
N HIS A 218 -5.01 14.64 -21.49
CA HIS A 218 -6.01 14.80 -22.54
C HIS A 218 -5.42 15.45 -23.81
N HIS A 219 -4.65 16.53 -23.67
CA HIS A 219 -3.97 17.18 -24.78
C HIS A 219 -2.91 16.26 -25.41
N LEU A 220 -2.04 15.66 -24.59
CA LEU A 220 -0.98 14.76 -25.07
C LEU A 220 -1.54 13.56 -25.87
N ILE A 221 -2.67 12.99 -25.43
CA ILE A 221 -3.35 11.89 -26.14
C ILE A 221 -3.94 12.37 -27.48
N GLU A 222 -4.45 13.59 -27.54
CA GLU A 222 -4.97 14.21 -28.77
C GLU A 222 -3.85 14.48 -29.77
N ASP A 223 -2.74 15.06 -29.32
CA ASP A 223 -1.54 15.33 -30.14
C ASP A 223 -0.95 14.04 -30.71
N CYS A 224 -0.95 12.96 -29.91
CA CYS A 224 -0.52 11.64 -30.34
C CYS A 224 -1.54 10.90 -31.24
N ARG A 225 -2.65 11.54 -31.60
CA ARG A 225 -3.78 10.97 -32.38
C ARG A 225 -4.34 9.68 -31.78
N CYS A 226 -4.29 9.56 -30.46
CA CYS A 226 -4.80 8.42 -29.70
C CYS A 226 -6.21 8.71 -29.13
N ASN A 227 -6.96 9.62 -29.75
CA ASN A 227 -8.33 9.95 -29.40
C ASN A 227 -9.36 9.33 -30.38
N LYS A 228 -10.59 9.17 -29.89
CA LYS A 228 -11.78 8.79 -30.63
C LYS A 228 -12.86 9.84 -30.34
N GLY A 229 -12.80 10.95 -31.07
CA GLY A 229 -13.57 12.15 -30.75
C GLY A 229 -13.15 12.72 -29.39
N LYS A 230 -14.11 12.87 -28.46
CA LYS A 230 -13.84 13.36 -27.09
C LYS A 230 -13.26 12.31 -26.13
N TYR A 231 -13.17 11.06 -26.57
CA TYR A 231 -12.72 9.95 -25.73
C TYR A 231 -11.32 9.48 -26.14
N CYS A 232 -10.64 8.78 -25.25
CA CYS A 232 -9.38 8.12 -25.56
C CYS A 232 -9.62 6.82 -26.35
N CYS A 233 -8.79 6.57 -27.39
CA CYS A 233 -8.69 5.29 -28.08
C CYS A 233 -7.72 4.38 -27.32
N TYR A 234 -8.28 3.43 -26.56
CA TYR A 234 -7.51 2.59 -25.64
C TYR A 234 -6.60 1.60 -26.34
N GLU A 235 -7.07 1.07 -27.47
CA GLU A 235 -6.31 0.17 -28.32
C GLU A 235 -5.04 0.86 -28.83
N ALA A 236 -5.14 2.11 -29.29
CA ALA A 236 -3.99 2.89 -29.75
C ALA A 236 -2.98 3.19 -28.61
N LEU A 237 -3.46 3.54 -27.40
CA LEU A 237 -2.57 3.72 -26.25
C LEU A 237 -1.86 2.43 -25.87
N LYS A 238 -2.58 1.31 -25.84
CA LYS A 238 -2.03 0.01 -25.52
C LYS A 238 -0.96 -0.40 -26.54
N GLU A 239 -1.21 -0.19 -27.82
CA GLU A 239 -0.23 -0.44 -28.89
C GLU A 239 1.04 0.38 -28.69
N ARG A 240 0.93 1.67 -28.39
CA ARG A 240 2.09 2.53 -28.08
C ARG A 240 2.89 2.04 -26.88
N VAL A 241 2.21 1.66 -25.78
CA VAL A 241 2.88 1.11 -24.59
C VAL A 241 3.62 -0.18 -24.95
N LEU A 242 2.97 -1.11 -25.64
CA LEU A 242 3.57 -2.39 -26.02
C LEU A 242 4.70 -2.25 -27.06
N ALA A 243 4.69 -1.18 -27.87
CA ALA A 243 5.76 -0.88 -28.80
C ALA A 243 7.04 -0.38 -28.10
N LYS A 244 6.91 0.31 -26.96
CA LYS A 244 8.03 0.93 -26.23
C LYS A 244 8.51 0.10 -25.02
N TRP A 245 7.66 -0.79 -24.51
CA TRP A 245 7.90 -1.55 -23.28
C TRP A 245 7.69 -3.06 -23.49
N PRO A 246 8.76 -3.87 -23.30
CA PRO A 246 8.64 -5.32 -23.38
C PRO A 246 7.62 -5.89 -22.39
N LYS A 247 6.89 -6.90 -22.85
CA LYS A 247 5.86 -7.58 -22.04
C LYS A 247 6.43 -8.15 -20.73
N SER A 248 7.64 -8.73 -20.76
CA SER A 248 8.31 -9.26 -19.56
C SER A 248 8.48 -8.17 -18.50
N TRP A 249 9.10 -7.05 -18.88
CA TRP A 249 9.33 -5.92 -17.98
C TRP A 249 8.01 -5.35 -17.40
N LEU A 250 6.95 -5.26 -18.23
CA LEU A 250 5.62 -4.85 -17.76
C LEU A 250 5.00 -5.85 -16.78
N LEU A 251 5.25 -7.15 -16.94
CA LEU A 251 4.78 -8.18 -16.01
C LEU A 251 5.53 -8.07 -14.67
N ASP A 252 6.86 -7.94 -14.73
CA ASP A 252 7.72 -7.84 -13.54
C ASP A 252 7.37 -6.61 -12.68
N ASN A 253 6.88 -5.53 -13.32
CA ASN A 253 6.43 -4.31 -12.66
C ASN A 253 4.91 -4.22 -12.40
N ASN A 254 4.15 -5.31 -12.62
CA ASN A 254 2.69 -5.37 -12.44
C ASN A 254 1.87 -4.37 -13.30
N LEU A 255 2.41 -3.98 -14.46
CA LEU A 255 1.82 -3.03 -15.41
C LEU A 255 1.18 -3.69 -16.65
N PHE A 256 1.32 -5.02 -16.85
CA PHE A 256 0.74 -5.75 -18.00
C PHE A 256 -0.76 -6.13 -17.83
N ASP A 257 -1.54 -5.44 -16.99
CA ASP A 257 -2.98 -5.72 -16.86
C ASP A 257 -3.82 -4.72 -17.66
N PHE A 258 -4.01 -5.02 -18.96
CA PHE A 258 -4.82 -4.21 -19.88
C PHE A 258 -6.24 -4.76 -20.11
N SER A 259 -6.63 -5.81 -19.38
CA SER A 259 -7.82 -6.61 -19.71
C SER A 259 -9.15 -6.00 -19.26
N ASN A 260 -9.10 -5.01 -18.36
CA ASN A 260 -10.27 -4.47 -17.67
C ASN A 260 -10.40 -2.95 -17.91
N GLU A 261 -11.62 -2.44 -18.03
CA GLU A 261 -11.95 -1.00 -18.06
C GLU A 261 -11.53 -0.26 -16.77
N HIS A 262 -11.19 -1.02 -15.72
CA HIS A 262 -10.60 -0.55 -14.46
C HIS A 262 -9.07 -0.67 -14.41
N SER A 263 -8.40 -1.00 -15.51
CA SER A 263 -6.94 -1.03 -15.56
C SER A 263 -6.33 0.35 -15.26
N TRP A 264 -5.04 0.35 -14.89
CA TRP A 264 -4.32 1.58 -14.62
C TRP A 264 -4.28 2.49 -15.86
N LEU A 265 -4.06 1.93 -17.05
CA LEU A 265 -4.02 2.67 -18.32
C LEU A 265 -5.35 3.36 -18.60
N HIS A 266 -6.48 2.67 -18.34
CA HIS A 266 -7.80 3.28 -18.42
C HIS A 266 -8.01 4.42 -17.41
N CYS A 267 -7.46 4.28 -16.22
CA CYS A 267 -7.67 5.22 -15.13
C CYS A 267 -6.82 6.49 -15.30
N ILE A 268 -5.56 6.37 -15.72
CA ILE A 268 -4.63 7.49 -15.90
C ILE A 268 -4.98 8.31 -17.16
N SER A 269 -5.54 7.70 -18.20
CA SER A 269 -5.95 8.42 -19.42
C SER A 269 -7.30 9.14 -19.30
N ARG A 270 -7.94 9.07 -18.14
CA ARG A 270 -9.24 9.69 -17.82
C ARG A 270 -9.05 10.79 -16.77
N LYS A 271 -10.17 11.35 -16.30
CA LYS A 271 -10.17 12.22 -15.13
C LYS A 271 -9.48 11.55 -13.95
N HIS A 272 -8.39 12.16 -13.49
CA HIS A 272 -7.65 11.75 -12.31
C HIS A 272 -8.52 11.92 -11.06
N ARG A 273 -8.65 10.82 -10.30
CA ARG A 273 -9.42 10.76 -9.05
C ARG A 273 -8.59 10.22 -7.89
N LYS A 274 -7.36 9.78 -8.18
CA LYS A 274 -6.39 9.18 -7.27
C LYS A 274 -4.99 9.49 -7.76
N SER A 275 -4.02 9.34 -6.88
CA SER A 275 -2.60 9.39 -7.24
C SER A 275 -2.23 8.13 -8.02
N PHE A 276 -1.44 8.28 -9.08
CA PHE A 276 -0.77 7.18 -9.76
C PHE A 276 0.70 7.17 -9.34
N SER A 277 1.33 6.02 -9.51
CA SER A 277 2.75 5.86 -9.21
C SER A 277 3.64 6.51 -10.28
N TYR A 278 4.84 6.91 -9.89
CA TYR A 278 5.83 7.49 -10.81
C TYR A 278 6.06 6.60 -12.03
N LEU A 279 6.11 5.27 -11.85
CA LEU A 279 6.35 4.34 -12.96
C LEU A 279 5.16 4.28 -13.92
N GLU A 280 3.91 4.38 -13.45
CA GLU A 280 2.74 4.49 -14.33
C GLU A 280 2.81 5.77 -15.18
N HIS A 281 3.23 6.89 -14.58
CA HIS A 281 3.44 8.15 -15.30
C HIS A 281 4.57 8.02 -16.34
N ILE A 282 5.75 7.55 -15.93
CA ILE A 282 6.93 7.44 -16.82
C ILE A 282 6.63 6.48 -17.98
N VAL A 283 6.01 5.32 -17.72
CA VAL A 283 5.67 4.34 -18.77
C VAL A 283 4.71 4.96 -19.79
N LEU A 284 3.68 5.69 -19.35
CA LEU A 284 2.76 6.32 -20.28
C LEU A 284 3.41 7.48 -21.04
N LEU A 285 4.14 8.37 -20.35
CA LEU A 285 4.79 9.53 -20.95
C LEU A 285 5.80 9.09 -22.03
N THR A 286 6.73 8.21 -21.69
CA THR A 286 7.71 7.66 -22.65
C THR A 286 7.08 6.88 -23.81
N SER A 287 5.84 6.41 -23.67
CA SER A 287 5.10 5.75 -24.75
C SER A 287 4.43 6.74 -25.70
N LEU A 288 4.16 7.95 -25.23
CA LEU A 288 3.52 9.01 -26.00
C LEU A 288 4.54 9.95 -26.66
N TYR A 289 5.68 10.20 -26.02
CA TYR A 289 6.79 10.96 -26.59
C TYR A 289 7.62 10.12 -27.57
N ASP A 290 7.96 10.72 -28.72
CA ASP A 290 8.83 10.10 -29.72
C ASP A 290 10.33 10.30 -29.39
N ASN A 291 10.66 11.39 -28.69
CA ASN A 291 12.00 11.75 -28.24
C ASN A 291 12.28 11.28 -26.79
N PRO A 292 13.55 11.31 -26.33
CA PRO A 292 13.86 11.13 -24.91
C PRO A 292 13.03 12.08 -24.04
N LEU A 293 12.48 11.55 -22.96
CA LEU A 293 11.59 12.29 -22.07
C LEU A 293 12.40 13.27 -21.20
N ASP A 294 12.17 14.57 -21.37
CA ASP A 294 12.55 15.56 -20.36
C ASP A 294 11.42 15.68 -19.33
N ILE A 295 11.61 15.08 -18.16
CA ILE A 295 10.60 15.11 -17.10
C ILE A 295 10.44 16.51 -16.49
N ASN A 296 11.47 17.36 -16.52
CA ASN A 296 11.35 18.72 -15.97
C ASN A 296 10.46 19.59 -16.87
N GLU A 297 10.61 19.45 -18.19
CA GLU A 297 9.74 20.10 -19.17
C GLU A 297 8.29 19.64 -19.01
N VAL A 298 8.05 18.33 -18.93
CA VAL A 298 6.69 17.80 -18.69
C VAL A 298 6.08 18.34 -17.41
N LEU A 299 6.83 18.35 -16.30
CA LEU A 299 6.30 18.88 -15.04
C LEU A 299 6.02 20.39 -15.11
N HIS A 300 6.80 21.14 -15.88
CA HIS A 300 6.54 22.55 -16.15
C HIS A 300 5.25 22.73 -16.96
N GLU A 301 5.10 22.04 -18.09
CA GLU A 301 3.90 22.08 -18.93
C GLU A 301 2.63 21.71 -18.15
N VAL A 302 2.69 20.64 -17.34
CA VAL A 302 1.57 20.24 -16.50
C VAL A 302 1.24 21.35 -15.49
N SER A 303 2.23 22.05 -14.93
CA SER A 303 1.98 23.14 -13.99
C SER A 303 1.33 24.37 -14.64
N GLU A 304 1.51 24.56 -15.96
CA GLU A 304 0.90 25.63 -16.74
C GLU A 304 -0.53 25.31 -17.19
N GLU A 305 -0.98 24.06 -17.05
CA GLU A 305 -2.34 23.66 -17.38
C GLU A 305 -3.37 24.47 -16.60
N ARG A 306 -4.37 24.99 -17.32
CA ARG A 306 -5.39 25.84 -16.72
C ARG A 306 -6.29 25.03 -15.80
N GLU A 307 -6.30 25.40 -14.52
CA GLU A 307 -7.35 24.96 -13.62
C GLU A 307 -8.66 25.65 -14.01
N ILE A 308 -9.55 24.93 -14.70
CA ILE A 308 -10.92 25.41 -14.90
C ILE A 308 -11.56 25.42 -13.51
N SER A 309 -11.62 26.59 -12.88
CA SER A 309 -12.21 26.76 -11.57
C SER A 309 -13.68 26.34 -11.64
N LYS A 310 -14.00 25.20 -11.01
CA LYS A 310 -15.38 24.74 -10.89
C LYS A 310 -16.07 25.40 -9.69
N TYR A 311 -15.91 26.70 -9.52
CA TYR A 311 -16.72 27.50 -8.58
C TYR A 311 -16.73 28.98 -9.01
N SER A 312 -17.40 29.26 -10.12
CA SER A 312 -18.23 30.46 -10.13
C SER A 312 -19.46 30.11 -9.31
N GLN A 313 -19.60 30.71 -8.12
CA GLN A 313 -20.92 30.83 -7.49
C GLN A 313 -21.87 31.34 -8.59
N PRO A 314 -23.01 30.68 -8.87
CA PRO A 314 -23.98 31.28 -9.77
C PRO A 314 -24.36 32.60 -9.12
N SER A 315 -24.04 33.71 -9.78
CA SER A 315 -24.69 34.97 -9.47
C SER A 315 -26.18 34.69 -9.37
N HIS A 316 -26.81 35.09 -8.27
CA HIS A 316 -28.26 35.08 -8.14
C HIS A 316 -28.84 36.05 -9.19
N ALA A 317 -28.85 35.63 -10.44
CA ALA A 317 -29.70 36.21 -11.46
C ALA A 317 -31.11 35.83 -11.03
N VAL A 318 -31.88 36.84 -10.64
CA VAL A 318 -33.32 36.74 -10.39
C VAL A 318 -33.95 36.20 -11.67
N PHE A 319 -34.18 34.88 -11.71
CA PHE A 319 -34.67 34.21 -12.90
C PHE A 319 -36.19 34.31 -12.92
N GLN A 320 -36.74 34.92 -13.97
CA GLN A 320 -38.19 34.92 -14.18
C GLN A 320 -38.68 33.51 -14.57
N PRO A 321 -39.88 33.09 -14.14
CA PRO A 321 -40.38 31.75 -14.43
C PRO A 321 -40.56 31.55 -15.95
N SER A 322 -39.91 30.53 -16.51
CA SER A 322 -40.21 30.05 -17.86
C SER A 322 -41.21 28.89 -17.78
N GLU A 323 -42.13 28.76 -18.75
CA GLU A 323 -43.10 27.66 -18.82
C GLU A 323 -42.46 26.27 -18.74
N ALA A 324 -41.22 26.13 -19.24
CA ALA A 324 -40.45 24.90 -19.17
C ALA A 324 -40.11 24.50 -17.72
N THR A 325 -39.85 25.47 -16.85
CA THR A 325 -39.57 25.26 -15.42
C THR A 325 -40.80 24.74 -14.69
N ASP A 326 -41.96 25.33 -14.94
CA ASP A 326 -43.20 24.94 -14.26
C ASP A 326 -43.68 23.56 -14.71
N ARG A 327 -43.49 23.23 -15.99
CA ARG A 327 -43.73 21.89 -16.52
C ARG A 327 -42.78 20.86 -15.88
N ALA A 328 -41.50 21.18 -15.75
CA ALA A 328 -40.51 20.32 -15.12
C ALA A 328 -40.82 20.06 -13.64
N LYS A 329 -41.17 21.11 -12.89
CA LYS A 329 -41.58 21.01 -11.47
C LYS A 329 -42.87 20.20 -11.33
N SER A 330 -43.87 20.43 -12.16
CA SER A 330 -45.14 19.68 -12.15
C SER A 330 -44.93 18.20 -12.44
N ASN A 331 -44.17 17.87 -13.49
CA ASN A 331 -43.84 16.49 -13.86
C ASN A 331 -43.12 15.75 -12.72
N TRP A 332 -42.18 16.44 -12.06
CA TRP A 332 -41.51 15.87 -10.90
C TRP A 332 -42.52 15.63 -9.78
N LEU A 333 -43.30 16.65 -9.38
CA LEU A 333 -44.28 16.58 -8.29
C LEU A 333 -45.25 15.40 -8.46
N THR A 334 -45.81 15.23 -9.66
CA THR A 334 -46.72 14.13 -9.99
C THR A 334 -46.07 12.76 -9.76
N SER A 335 -44.79 12.60 -10.14
CA SER A 335 -44.06 11.36 -9.91
C SER A 335 -43.78 11.13 -8.42
N VAL A 336 -43.28 12.13 -7.69
CA VAL A 336 -42.93 11.98 -6.27
C VAL A 336 -44.14 11.63 -5.42
N ILE A 337 -45.29 12.25 -5.70
CA ILE A 337 -46.57 11.96 -5.04
C ILE A 337 -46.99 10.51 -5.31
N LYS A 338 -46.86 10.03 -6.54
CA LYS A 338 -47.32 8.70 -6.94
C LYS A 338 -46.45 7.57 -6.36
N ILE A 339 -45.13 7.64 -6.56
CA ILE A 339 -44.22 6.51 -6.28
C ILE A 339 -43.11 6.81 -5.27
N GLY A 340 -43.05 8.02 -4.72
CA GLY A 340 -42.04 8.44 -3.75
C GLY A 340 -40.72 8.90 -4.37
N ALA A 341 -39.94 9.68 -3.61
CA ALA A 341 -38.76 10.40 -4.11
C ALA A 341 -37.65 9.50 -4.66
N LYS A 342 -37.38 8.39 -3.98
CA LYS A 342 -36.29 7.48 -4.37
C LYS A 342 -36.59 6.72 -5.66
N LEU A 343 -37.82 6.24 -5.86
CA LEU A 343 -38.24 5.57 -7.09
C LEU A 343 -38.41 6.57 -8.24
N SER A 344 -38.94 7.77 -7.97
CA SER A 344 -39.02 8.85 -8.94
C SER A 344 -37.65 9.24 -9.46
N ARG A 345 -36.63 9.32 -8.60
CA ARG A 345 -35.24 9.55 -9.01
C ARG A 345 -34.69 8.44 -9.91
N LYS A 346 -35.05 7.18 -9.66
CA LYS A 346 -34.63 6.06 -10.51
C LYS A 346 -35.29 6.12 -11.90
N ARG A 347 -36.56 6.54 -11.98
CA ARG A 347 -37.34 6.59 -13.22
C ARG A 347 -37.09 7.86 -14.04
N LEU A 348 -36.98 9.00 -13.39
CA LEU A 348 -36.87 10.34 -13.99
C LEU A 348 -35.51 10.98 -13.65
N GLY A 349 -34.42 10.21 -13.77
CA GLY A 349 -33.08 10.64 -13.35
C GLY A 349 -32.57 11.89 -14.07
N GLY A 350 -32.89 12.06 -15.36
CA GLY A 350 -32.53 13.25 -16.13
C GLY A 350 -33.24 14.51 -15.61
N LEU A 351 -34.55 14.43 -15.38
CA LEU A 351 -35.35 15.52 -14.82
C LEU A 351 -34.91 15.87 -13.40
N TYR A 352 -34.61 14.86 -12.58
CA TYR A 352 -34.03 15.06 -11.25
C TYR A 352 -32.73 15.85 -11.31
N MET A 353 -31.81 15.47 -12.20
CA MET A 353 -30.51 16.12 -12.33
C MET A 353 -30.64 17.58 -12.80
N TRP A 354 -31.57 17.84 -13.72
CA TRP A 354 -31.87 19.19 -14.18
C TRP A 354 -32.47 20.05 -13.06
N LEU A 355 -33.45 19.54 -12.32
CA LEU A 355 -34.05 20.24 -11.17
C LEU A 355 -33.05 20.43 -10.03
N TYR A 356 -32.12 19.49 -9.82
CA TYR A 356 -31.09 19.60 -8.79
C TYR A 356 -30.11 20.75 -9.07
N ARG A 357 -29.77 20.96 -10.34
CA ARG A 357 -28.84 22.02 -10.76
C ARG A 357 -29.49 23.40 -10.78
N ASN A 358 -30.76 23.49 -11.18
CA ASN A 358 -31.44 24.77 -11.40
C ASN A 358 -32.38 25.18 -10.24
N HIS A 359 -32.89 24.22 -9.47
CA HIS A 359 -33.88 24.42 -8.40
C HIS A 359 -33.62 23.51 -7.20
N HIS A 360 -32.38 23.53 -6.71
CA HIS A 360 -31.89 22.65 -5.64
C HIS A 360 -32.80 22.65 -4.41
N ASP A 361 -33.06 23.82 -3.82
CA ASP A 361 -33.75 23.92 -2.53
C ASP A 361 -35.21 23.46 -2.62
N TRP A 362 -35.88 23.82 -3.72
CA TRP A 362 -37.23 23.33 -4.02
C TRP A 362 -37.25 21.80 -4.14
N LEU A 363 -36.30 21.22 -4.88
CA LEU A 363 -36.24 19.78 -5.11
C LEU A 363 -35.95 19.00 -3.82
N VAL A 364 -35.04 19.50 -2.98
CA VAL A 364 -34.70 18.89 -1.69
C VAL A 364 -35.92 18.89 -0.78
N ASN A 365 -36.61 20.03 -0.65
CA ASN A 365 -37.81 20.16 0.17
C ASN A 365 -38.94 19.22 -0.30
N VAL A 366 -39.20 19.14 -1.61
CA VAL A 366 -40.21 18.24 -2.17
C VAL A 366 -39.84 16.76 -1.93
N ASN A 367 -38.58 16.38 -2.14
CA ASN A 367 -38.16 14.99 -1.95
C ASN A 367 -38.20 14.55 -0.49
N GLN A 368 -37.90 15.46 0.43
CA GLN A 368 -38.01 15.21 1.87
C GLN A 368 -39.48 14.99 2.26
N LYS A 369 -40.40 15.80 1.73
CA LYS A 369 -41.85 15.68 1.96
C LYS A 369 -42.44 14.35 1.46
N TYR A 370 -41.97 13.84 0.31
CA TYR A 370 -42.48 12.60 -0.31
C TYR A 370 -41.51 11.41 -0.18
N LYS A 371 -40.76 11.35 0.91
CA LYS A 371 -39.90 10.21 1.26
C LYS A 371 -40.77 9.02 1.67
N ARG A 372 -40.46 7.82 1.14
CA ARG A 372 -41.12 6.55 1.51
C ARG A 372 -40.06 5.49 1.83
N ASP A 373 -40.34 4.65 2.82
CA ASP A 373 -39.48 3.52 3.19
C ASP A 373 -39.62 2.35 2.20
N ILE A 374 -38.52 1.64 1.96
CA ILE A 374 -38.47 0.46 1.09
C ILE A 374 -38.05 -0.74 1.92
N ASN A 375 -38.82 -1.82 1.81
CA ASN A 375 -38.50 -3.11 2.42
C ASN A 375 -37.50 -3.88 1.53
N ASN A 376 -36.19 -3.71 1.76
CA ASN A 376 -35.14 -4.39 0.99
C ASN A 376 -34.82 -5.78 1.59
N LYS A 377 -35.65 -6.79 1.35
CA LYS A 377 -35.22 -8.19 1.54
C LYS A 377 -34.37 -8.63 0.35
N THR A 378 -33.05 -8.66 0.48
CA THR A 378 -32.14 -9.17 -0.56
C THR A 378 -31.69 -10.60 -0.22
N HIS A 379 -32.21 -11.59 -0.95
CA HIS A 379 -31.82 -13.01 -0.87
C HIS A 379 -30.57 -13.33 -1.73
N ARG A 380 -29.51 -12.52 -1.66
CA ARG A 380 -28.34 -12.65 -2.56
C ARG A 380 -27.39 -13.80 -2.17
N VAL A 381 -27.54 -14.39 -0.99
CA VAL A 381 -26.63 -15.43 -0.46
C VAL A 381 -27.45 -16.63 0.01
N CYS A 382 -27.21 -17.79 -0.58
CA CYS A 382 -27.66 -19.08 -0.05
C CYS A 382 -26.74 -19.47 1.11
N TRP A 383 -27.26 -19.36 2.34
CA TRP A 383 -26.47 -19.61 3.56
C TRP A 383 -26.21 -21.11 3.76
N ASP A 384 -27.15 -21.98 3.41
CA ASP A 384 -27.01 -23.44 3.58
C ASP A 384 -25.89 -24.01 2.70
N ALA A 385 -25.82 -23.61 1.43
CA ALA A 385 -24.73 -24.03 0.53
C ALA A 385 -23.36 -23.52 1.01
N ARG A 386 -23.32 -22.32 1.58
CA ARG A 386 -22.10 -21.76 2.17
C ARG A 386 -21.69 -22.52 3.43
N ASP A 387 -22.64 -22.88 4.27
CA ASP A 387 -22.38 -23.62 5.49
C ASP A 387 -21.78 -24.99 5.17
N LEU A 388 -22.39 -25.72 4.22
CA LEU A 388 -21.88 -27.02 3.76
C LEU A 388 -20.46 -26.93 3.17
N SER A 389 -20.21 -25.94 2.31
CA SER A 389 -18.88 -25.76 1.71
C SER A 389 -17.82 -25.37 2.75
N THR A 390 -18.18 -24.56 3.74
CA THR A 390 -17.27 -24.12 4.81
C THR A 390 -16.88 -25.30 5.70
N VAL A 391 -17.85 -26.14 6.08
CA VAL A 391 -17.60 -27.35 6.89
C VAL A 391 -16.70 -28.35 6.17
N LYS A 392 -16.89 -28.55 4.85
CA LYS A 392 -16.00 -29.43 4.07
C LYS A 392 -14.54 -28.96 4.09
N GLN A 393 -14.30 -27.66 3.99
CA GLN A 393 -12.95 -27.10 4.10
C GLN A 393 -12.38 -27.31 5.51
N LEU A 394 -13.19 -27.06 6.54
CA LEU A 394 -12.77 -27.27 7.93
C LEU A 394 -12.42 -28.73 8.24
N ILE A 395 -13.15 -29.69 7.67
CA ILE A 395 -12.82 -31.13 7.78
C ILE A 395 -11.45 -31.41 7.14
N SER A 396 -11.16 -30.87 5.94
CA SER A 396 -9.84 -31.02 5.30
C SER A 396 -8.74 -30.47 6.19
N ILE A 397 -8.91 -29.24 6.68
CA ILE A 397 -7.95 -28.56 7.57
C ILE A 397 -7.67 -29.39 8.83
N ARG A 398 -8.72 -29.95 9.46
CA ARG A 398 -8.55 -30.82 10.63
C ARG A 398 -7.74 -32.07 10.29
N ASN A 399 -8.09 -32.75 9.20
CA ASN A 399 -7.43 -34.00 8.81
C ASN A 399 -5.93 -33.77 8.49
N GLU A 400 -5.62 -32.66 7.82
CA GLU A 400 -4.23 -32.26 7.55
C GLU A 400 -3.46 -31.93 8.84
N ALA A 401 -4.15 -31.37 9.84
CA ALA A 401 -3.56 -30.98 11.12
C ALA A 401 -3.47 -32.12 12.15
N GLU A 402 -4.09 -33.27 11.92
CA GLU A 402 -4.28 -34.33 12.92
C GLU A 402 -2.95 -34.95 13.40
N PHE A 403 -1.96 -35.05 12.51
CA PHE A 403 -0.67 -35.67 12.80
C PHE A 403 0.43 -34.68 13.22
N ASP A 404 0.20 -33.37 13.07
CA ASP A 404 1.21 -32.37 13.43
C ASP A 404 1.02 -31.88 14.87
N ILE A 405 1.71 -32.56 15.79
CA ILE A 405 1.73 -32.21 17.21
C ILE A 405 2.38 -30.86 17.50
N ASN A 406 3.06 -30.23 16.53
CA ASN A 406 3.75 -28.95 16.71
C ASN A 406 2.89 -27.72 16.45
N LEU A 407 1.70 -27.91 15.86
CA LEU A 407 0.81 -26.79 15.55
C LEU A 407 0.39 -26.02 16.80
N PRO A 408 0.11 -24.70 16.67
CA PRO A 408 -0.50 -23.93 17.75
C PRO A 408 -1.87 -24.52 18.14
N ARG A 409 -2.43 -24.05 19.25
CA ARG A 409 -3.73 -24.51 19.75
C ARG A 409 -4.80 -24.40 18.66
N GLN A 410 -5.46 -25.50 18.34
CA GLN A 410 -6.52 -25.57 17.31
C GLN A 410 -7.85 -25.03 17.86
N SER A 411 -7.87 -23.75 18.25
CA SER A 411 -9.08 -23.05 18.73
C SER A 411 -10.07 -22.74 17.59
N LYS A 412 -11.32 -22.37 17.91
CA LYS A 412 -12.28 -21.90 16.89
C LYS A 412 -11.70 -20.81 15.99
N LEU A 413 -10.99 -19.85 16.58
CA LEU A 413 -10.36 -18.76 15.85
C LEU A 413 -9.24 -19.28 14.94
N TRP A 414 -8.45 -20.27 15.40
CA TRP A 414 -7.41 -20.88 14.57
C TRP A 414 -8.02 -21.53 13.33
N PHE A 415 -9.08 -22.32 13.47
CA PHE A 415 -9.81 -22.92 12.34
C PHE A 415 -10.36 -21.85 11.38
N ILE A 416 -11.01 -20.81 11.90
CA ILE A 416 -11.56 -19.71 11.08
C ILE A 416 -10.45 -18.99 10.31
N GLN A 417 -9.26 -18.81 10.88
CA GLN A 417 -8.15 -18.11 10.23
C GLN A 417 -7.58 -18.86 9.02
N GLN A 418 -7.78 -20.17 8.93
CA GLN A 418 -7.36 -20.99 7.78
C GLN A 418 -8.31 -20.85 6.57
N LEU A 419 -9.49 -20.25 6.73
CA LEU A 419 -10.49 -20.14 5.67
C LEU A 419 -10.29 -18.90 4.79
N ASN A 420 -10.51 -19.06 3.47
CA ASN A 420 -10.49 -17.96 2.51
C ASN A 420 -11.57 -16.89 2.79
N ASN A 421 -12.70 -17.29 3.38
CA ASN A 421 -13.86 -16.45 3.67
C ASN A 421 -14.00 -16.08 5.16
N LYS A 422 -12.89 -16.11 5.92
CA LYS A 422 -12.84 -15.92 7.39
C LYS A 422 -13.69 -14.77 7.94
N ALA A 423 -13.60 -13.59 7.34
CA ALA A 423 -14.34 -12.41 7.80
C ALA A 423 -15.87 -12.57 7.69
N THR A 424 -16.34 -13.36 6.72
CA THR A 424 -17.77 -13.65 6.57
C THR A 424 -18.22 -14.67 7.60
N VAL A 425 -17.45 -15.76 7.78
CA VAL A 425 -17.75 -16.82 8.75
C VAL A 425 -17.78 -16.24 10.16
N GLU A 426 -16.77 -15.46 10.53
CA GLU A 426 -16.69 -14.81 11.85
C GLU A 426 -17.89 -13.90 12.14
N LYS A 427 -18.27 -13.05 11.18
CA LYS A 427 -19.38 -12.08 11.37
C LYS A 427 -20.77 -12.68 11.23
N ARG A 428 -20.90 -13.86 10.60
CA ARG A 428 -22.19 -14.47 10.24
C ARG A 428 -22.31 -15.92 10.70
N LEU A 429 -21.55 -16.32 11.72
CA LEU A 429 -21.54 -17.69 12.25
C LEU A 429 -22.95 -18.14 12.69
N ALA A 430 -23.77 -17.22 13.20
CA ALA A 430 -25.18 -17.49 13.55
C ALA A 430 -26.05 -17.96 12.37
N LYS A 431 -25.59 -17.81 11.12
CA LYS A 431 -26.26 -18.30 9.91
C LYS A 431 -25.61 -19.57 9.33
N LEU A 432 -24.65 -20.15 10.04
CA LEU A 432 -23.83 -21.28 9.61
C LEU A 432 -23.83 -22.38 10.70
N PRO A 433 -24.99 -23.02 10.96
CA PRO A 433 -25.14 -23.97 12.07
C PRO A 433 -24.18 -25.16 12.00
N LEU A 434 -23.94 -25.73 10.81
CA LEU A 434 -23.01 -26.86 10.65
C LEU A 434 -21.57 -26.43 10.93
N THR A 435 -21.18 -25.23 10.47
CA THR A 435 -19.87 -24.64 10.76
C THR A 435 -19.70 -24.41 12.25
N SER A 436 -20.73 -23.88 12.93
CA SER A 436 -20.69 -23.70 14.39
C SER A 436 -20.51 -25.03 15.11
N MET A 437 -21.32 -26.05 14.77
CA MET A 437 -21.22 -27.38 15.35
C MET A 437 -19.84 -28.01 15.15
N PHE A 438 -19.24 -27.86 13.97
CA PHE A 438 -17.88 -28.31 13.72
C PHE A 438 -16.87 -27.63 14.68
N LEU A 439 -16.92 -26.29 14.76
CA LEU A 439 -16.00 -25.52 15.58
C LEU A 439 -16.18 -25.82 17.07
N ASP A 440 -17.41 -26.07 17.52
CA ASP A 440 -17.70 -26.49 18.90
C ASP A 440 -17.16 -27.89 19.19
N ARG A 441 -17.26 -28.81 18.23
CA ARG A 441 -16.88 -30.23 18.40
C ARG A 441 -15.38 -30.48 18.36
N TYR A 442 -14.66 -29.76 17.50
CA TYR A 442 -13.26 -30.03 17.16
C TYR A 442 -12.27 -28.97 17.65
N GLN A 443 -12.75 -27.92 18.33
CA GLN A 443 -11.82 -27.01 19.00
C GLN A 443 -11.01 -27.78 20.06
N GLU A 444 -9.71 -27.51 20.08
CA GLU A 444 -8.84 -27.98 21.15
C GLU A 444 -9.06 -27.10 22.38
N THR A 445 -9.35 -27.71 23.52
CA THR A 445 -9.44 -27.04 24.82
C THR A 445 -8.07 -26.55 25.28
N VAL A 446 -8.01 -25.76 26.36
CA VAL A 446 -6.71 -25.31 26.88
C VAL A 446 -5.96 -26.50 27.47
N GLU A 447 -6.68 -27.36 28.17
CA GLU A 447 -6.24 -28.58 28.82
C GLU A 447 -5.61 -29.54 27.81
N GLU A 448 -6.31 -29.88 26.72
CA GLU A 448 -5.81 -30.75 25.66
C GLU A 448 -4.53 -30.19 25.02
N TYR A 449 -4.49 -28.88 24.77
CA TYR A 449 -3.30 -28.25 24.21
C TYR A 449 -2.09 -28.26 25.15
N GLN A 450 -2.32 -28.09 26.45
CA GLN A 450 -1.24 -28.22 27.44
C GLN A 450 -0.72 -29.65 27.49
N ILE A 451 -1.62 -30.65 27.51
CA ILE A 451 -1.26 -32.06 27.46
C ILE A 451 -0.47 -32.37 26.18
N ARG A 452 -0.92 -31.93 24.99
CA ARG A 452 -0.20 -32.13 23.72
C ARG A 452 1.22 -31.55 23.75
N ARG A 453 1.40 -30.35 24.32
CA ARG A 453 2.73 -29.74 24.49
C ARG A 453 3.63 -30.54 25.44
N LEU A 454 3.08 -31.02 26.57
CA LEU A 454 3.80 -31.88 27.50
C LEU A 454 4.21 -33.20 26.84
N THR A 455 3.29 -33.84 26.12
CA THR A 455 3.55 -35.08 25.36
C THR A 455 4.67 -34.89 24.35
N ARG A 456 4.64 -33.80 23.58
CA ARG A 456 5.71 -33.48 22.62
C ARG A 456 7.07 -33.36 23.31
N THR A 457 7.15 -32.59 24.39
CA THR A 457 8.42 -32.45 25.13
C THR A 457 8.88 -33.80 25.69
N LEU A 458 7.98 -34.62 26.23
CA LEU A 458 8.34 -35.95 26.73
C LEU A 458 8.89 -36.90 25.65
N PHE A 459 8.39 -36.81 24.41
CA PHE A 459 8.93 -37.59 23.29
C PHE A 459 10.42 -37.32 23.05
N GLU A 460 10.89 -36.09 23.27
CA GLU A 460 12.30 -35.72 23.10
C GLU A 460 13.21 -36.33 24.17
N TYR A 461 12.66 -36.74 25.32
CA TYR A 461 13.40 -37.28 26.45
C TYR A 461 13.36 -38.81 26.57
N SER A 462 12.69 -39.52 25.65
CA SER A 462 12.63 -40.98 25.71
C SER A 462 14.05 -41.60 25.61
N PRO A 463 14.48 -42.50 26.54
CA PRO A 463 13.70 -43.16 27.59
C PRO A 463 13.79 -42.53 29.00
N ARG A 464 14.62 -41.50 29.21
CA ARG A 464 14.87 -40.90 30.54
C ARG A 464 14.05 -39.64 30.76
N LYS A 465 13.04 -39.74 31.63
CA LYS A 465 12.12 -38.63 31.89
C LYS A 465 12.80 -37.46 32.63
N PRO A 466 12.54 -36.20 32.26
CA PRO A 466 13.12 -35.04 32.91
C PRO A 466 12.40 -34.72 34.25
N PRO A 467 13.02 -33.96 35.16
CA PRO A 467 12.33 -33.44 36.34
C PRO A 467 11.21 -32.48 35.95
N ILE A 468 10.14 -32.42 36.76
CA ILE A 468 8.89 -31.67 36.48
C ILE A 468 9.17 -30.21 36.08
N TRP A 469 10.01 -29.51 36.82
CA TRP A 469 10.30 -28.09 36.54
C TRP A 469 10.87 -27.86 35.13
N ARG A 470 11.65 -28.81 34.62
CA ARG A 470 12.27 -28.73 33.29
C ARG A 470 11.26 -29.03 32.20
N LEU A 471 10.42 -30.05 32.42
CA LEU A 471 9.30 -30.38 31.53
C LEU A 471 8.34 -29.20 31.36
N LEU A 472 7.98 -28.51 32.45
CA LEU A 472 7.11 -27.33 32.40
C LEU A 472 7.77 -26.20 31.60
N ARG A 473 9.04 -25.89 31.88
CA ARG A 473 9.76 -24.83 31.17
C ARG A 473 9.84 -25.07 29.67
N GLU A 474 10.22 -26.27 29.24
CA GLU A 474 10.42 -26.60 27.82
C GLU A 474 9.11 -26.78 27.06
N SER A 475 8.02 -27.16 27.73
CA SER A 475 6.66 -27.15 27.16
C SER A 475 6.01 -25.75 27.13
N GLY A 476 6.69 -24.73 27.67
CA GLY A 476 6.18 -23.35 27.75
C GLY A 476 5.01 -23.22 28.74
N LEU A 477 5.09 -23.92 29.87
CA LEU A 477 4.13 -23.92 30.97
C LEU A 477 4.78 -23.42 32.27
N SER A 478 3.93 -23.02 33.22
CA SER A 478 4.33 -22.66 34.58
C SER A 478 3.31 -23.21 35.57
N ASP A 479 3.66 -23.28 36.85
CA ASP A 479 2.79 -23.81 37.91
C ASP A 479 1.47 -23.03 38.06
N GLU A 480 1.48 -21.74 37.72
CA GLU A 480 0.30 -20.88 37.76
C GLU A 480 -0.62 -21.06 36.54
N ARG A 481 -0.06 -21.46 35.39
CA ARG A 481 -0.80 -21.54 34.11
C ARG A 481 -1.26 -22.95 33.77
N ILE A 482 -0.71 -23.97 34.43
CA ILE A 482 -1.04 -25.36 34.15
C ILE A 482 -2.41 -25.73 34.73
N THR A 483 -3.25 -26.35 33.89
CA THR A 483 -4.60 -26.81 34.20
C THR A 483 -4.59 -28.05 35.09
N ALA A 484 -5.67 -28.31 35.81
CA ALA A 484 -5.77 -29.47 36.71
C ALA A 484 -5.59 -30.80 35.97
N GLN A 485 -6.15 -30.92 34.78
CA GLN A 485 -6.03 -32.10 33.90
C GLN A 485 -4.59 -32.31 33.44
N ALA A 486 -3.89 -31.23 33.06
CA ALA A 486 -2.48 -31.32 32.69
C ALA A 486 -1.58 -31.66 33.89
N LYS A 487 -1.90 -31.18 35.11
CA LYS A 487 -1.20 -31.59 36.34
C LYS A 487 -1.37 -33.09 36.60
N GLU A 488 -2.59 -33.61 36.45
CA GLU A 488 -2.87 -35.04 36.64
C GLU A 488 -2.16 -35.90 35.58
N PHE A 489 -2.14 -35.45 34.32
CA PHE A 489 -1.38 -36.09 33.24
C PHE A 489 0.11 -36.24 33.57
N ILE A 490 0.74 -35.20 34.14
CA ILE A 490 2.15 -35.26 34.58
C ILE A 490 2.34 -36.34 35.65
N LYS A 491 1.44 -36.44 36.65
CA LYS A 491 1.53 -37.46 37.72
C LYS A 491 1.36 -38.88 37.21
N CYS A 492 0.59 -39.09 36.15
CA CYS A 492 0.40 -40.42 35.56
C CYS A 492 1.64 -40.89 34.77
N ILE A 493 2.47 -39.96 34.28
CA ILE A 493 3.56 -40.28 33.35
C ILE A 493 4.94 -40.14 33.98
N LEU A 494 5.16 -39.28 34.96
CA LEU A 494 6.40 -39.19 35.72
C LEU A 494 6.28 -39.99 37.02
#